data_AF-A0AAV7V8L1-F1
#
_entry.id   AF-A0AAV7V8L1-F1
#
_cell.length_a   1.000
_cell.length_b   1.000
_cell.length_c   1.000
_cell.angle_alpha   90.00
_cell.angle_beta   90.00
_cell.angle_gamma   90.00
#
_symmetry.space_group_name_H-M   'P 1'
#
loop_
_entity.id
_entity.type
_entity.pdbx_description
1 polymer ?
#
loop_
_entity_poly.entity_id
_entity_poly.type
_entity_poly.pdbx_seq_one_letter_code
_entity_poly.pdbx_strand_id
1 'polypeptide(L)'
;MIERTFSLLKARFRCLHLTGGSLYYSPKKVCQIIMACCMLHNLALQRRVPFLQEDGTDAGLVAAVEPVDSEEEEAEEEDGDNRNYIIIQYFQ
;
A
#
# COMPACT_ATOMS: atom_id res chain seq x y z
N MET A 1 2.73 -1.52 20.39
CA MET A 1 3.26 -1.07 19.08
C MET A 1 2.46 -1.63 17.92
N ILE A 2 2.17 -2.94 17.88
CA ILE A 2 1.42 -3.58 16.79
C ILE A 2 0.08 -2.91 16.47
N GLU A 3 -0.71 -2.57 17.49
CA GLU A 3 -2.01 -1.91 17.33
C GLU A 3 -1.89 -0.53 16.68
N ARG A 4 -0.87 0.24 17.06
CA ARG A 4 -0.60 1.56 16.48
C ARG A 4 -0.25 1.44 14.99
N THR A 5 0.59 0.48 14.63
CA THR A 5 0.95 0.21 13.24
C THR A 5 -0.29 -0.17 12.42
N PHE A 6 -1.11 -1.09 12.93
CA PHE A 6 -2.34 -1.47 12.25
C PHE A 6 -3.33 -0.32 12.10
N SER A 7 -3.47 0.55 13.10
CA SER A 7 -4.33 1.74 12.99
C SER A 7 -3.86 2.70 11.90
N LEU A 8 -2.55 2.93 11.79
CA LEU A 8 -1.98 3.78 10.72
C LEU A 8 -2.15 3.16 9.33
N LEU A 9 -1.95 1.85 9.22
CA LEU A 9 -2.15 1.13 7.96
C LEU A 9 -3.61 1.15 7.51
N LYS A 10 -4.57 0.95 8.43
CA LYS A 10 -6.01 1.05 8.12
C LYS A 10 -6.43 2.46 7.71
N ALA A 11 -5.83 3.49 8.31
CA ALA A 11 -6.08 4.87 7.90
C ALA A 11 -5.55 5.12 6.48
N ARG A 12 -4.34 4.63 6.16
CA ARG A 12 -3.67 4.86 4.88
C ARG A 12 -4.19 4.03 3.72
N PHE A 13 -4.57 2.79 3.97
CA PHE A 13 -4.93 1.83 2.92
C PHE A 13 -6.38 1.39 3.08
N ARG A 14 -7.24 1.83 2.15
CA ARG A 14 -8.67 1.51 2.15
C ARG A 14 -8.95 0.00 2.13
N CYS A 15 -8.08 -0.79 1.49
CA CYS A 15 -8.19 -2.25 1.46
C CYS A 15 -8.04 -2.94 2.83
N LEU A 16 -7.53 -2.23 3.84
CA LEU A 16 -7.42 -2.70 5.23
C LEU A 16 -8.51 -2.09 6.13
N HIS A 17 -9.24 -1.08 5.63
CA HIS A 17 -10.29 -0.39 6.37
C HIS A 17 -11.63 -1.11 6.20
N LEU A 18 -12.49 -1.09 7.23
CA LEU A 18 -13.78 -1.79 7.21
C LEU A 18 -14.70 -1.34 6.06
N THR A 19 -14.61 -0.05 5.69
CA THR A 19 -15.38 0.54 4.59
C THR A 19 -14.83 0.19 3.19
N GLY A 20 -13.67 -0.47 3.09
CA GLY A 20 -13.17 -1.11 1.88
C GLY A 20 -13.54 -2.59 1.78
N GLY A 21 -14.27 -3.13 2.76
CA GLY A 21 -14.62 -4.54 2.87
C GLY A 21 -13.58 -5.38 3.63
N SER A 22 -13.94 -6.62 3.94
CA SER A 22 -12.99 -7.62 4.48
C SER A 22 -12.18 -8.24 3.35
N LEU A 23 -10.89 -8.53 3.60
CA LEU A 23 -10.04 -9.25 2.65
C LEU A 23 -10.47 -10.72 2.54
N TYR A 24 -11.31 -11.04 1.55
CA TYR A 24 -11.76 -12.41 1.26
C TYR A 24 -10.72 -13.22 0.49
N TYR A 25 -9.54 -13.41 1.08
CA TYR A 25 -8.45 -14.18 0.49
C TYR A 25 -7.96 -15.27 1.44
N SER A 26 -7.21 -16.24 0.90
CA SER A 26 -6.50 -17.20 1.74
C SER A 26 -5.56 -16.48 2.72
N PRO A 27 -5.29 -17.04 3.92
CA PRO A 27 -4.41 -16.41 4.90
C PRO A 27 -3.05 -16.03 4.32
N LYS A 28 -2.48 -16.87 3.45
CA LYS A 28 -1.21 -16.61 2.75
C LYS A 28 -1.27 -15.33 1.91
N LYS A 29 -2.36 -15.12 1.17
CA LYS A 29 -2.56 -13.93 0.33
C LYS A 29 -2.82 -12.68 1.19
N VAL A 30 -3.57 -12.80 2.28
CA VAL A 30 -3.76 -11.70 3.24
C VAL A 30 -2.42 -11.26 3.83
N CYS A 31 -1.55 -12.18 4.26
CA CYS A 31 -0.23 -11.83 4.76
C CYS A 31 0.62 -11.08 3.72
N GLN A 32 0.56 -11.47 2.44
CA GLN A 32 1.26 -10.77 1.36
C GLN A 32 0.75 -9.33 1.19
N ILE A 33 -0.57 -9.13 1.25
CA ILE A 33 -1.19 -7.80 1.17
C ILE A 33 -0.75 -6.92 2.34
N ILE A 34 -0.78 -7.47 3.57
CA ILE A 34 -0.32 -6.74 4.76
C ILE A 34 1.15 -6.35 4.64
N MET A 35 2.02 -7.26 4.22
CA MET A 35 3.45 -6.96 4.01
C MET A 35 3.65 -5.84 2.99
N ALA A 36 2.95 -5.89 1.85
CA ALA A 36 3.01 -4.83 0.84
C ALA A 36 2.55 -3.47 1.39
N CYS A 37 1.43 -3.43 2.13
CA CYS A 37 0.93 -2.21 2.76
C CYS A 37 1.95 -1.63 3.74
N CYS A 38 2.60 -2.47 4.52
CA CYS A 38 3.66 -2.01 5.38
C CYS A 38 4.82 -1.41 4.54
N MET A 39 5.31 -2.11 3.51
CA MET A 39 6.46 -1.64 2.69
C MET A 39 6.16 -0.27 2.09
N LEU A 40 4.96 -0.11 1.53
CA LEU A 40 4.50 1.14 0.96
C LEU A 40 4.34 2.24 2.02
N HIS A 41 3.92 1.90 3.24
CA HIS A 41 3.87 2.85 4.35
C HIS A 41 5.26 3.39 4.69
N ASN A 42 6.24 2.51 4.81
CA ASN A 42 7.60 2.90 5.19
C ASN A 42 8.28 3.71 4.08
N LEU A 43 8.06 3.33 2.82
CA LEU A 43 8.48 4.12 1.67
C LEU A 43 7.84 5.52 1.69
N ALA A 44 6.53 5.60 1.97
CA ALA A 44 5.85 6.89 2.09
C ALA A 44 6.41 7.77 3.22
N LEU A 45 6.76 7.19 4.37
CA LEU A 45 7.42 7.92 5.46
C LEU A 45 8.79 8.45 5.02
N GLN A 46 9.61 7.62 4.37
CA GLN A 46 10.93 8.00 3.87
C GLN A 46 10.83 9.16 2.86
N ARG A 47 9.83 9.10 1.98
CA ARG A 47 9.56 10.12 0.95
C ARG A 47 8.75 11.31 1.48
N ARG A 48 8.39 11.33 2.77
CA ARG A 48 7.54 12.35 3.41
C ARG A 48 6.23 12.60 2.65
N VAL A 49 5.65 11.54 2.09
CA VAL A 49 4.38 11.62 1.36
C VAL A 49 3.27 11.87 2.39
N PRO A 50 2.55 13.00 2.29
CA PRO A 50 1.49 13.32 3.23
C PRO A 50 0.40 12.25 3.21
N PHE A 51 -0.18 11.98 4.37
CA PHE A 51 -1.36 11.14 4.46
C PHE A 51 -2.59 12.03 4.22
N LEU A 52 -3.26 11.85 3.08
CA LEU A 52 -4.54 12.48 2.81
C LEU A 52 -5.62 11.63 3.49
N GLN A 53 -6.13 12.11 4.61
CA GLN A 53 -7.27 11.50 5.26
C GLN A 53 -8.52 11.99 4.53
N GLU A 54 -9.16 11.12 3.73
CA GLU A 54 -10.48 11.43 3.17
C GLU A 54 -11.50 11.40 4.32
N ASP A 55 -11.77 12.58 4.85
CA ASP A 55 -12.77 12.88 5.86
C ASP A 55 -14.18 12.80 5.25
N GLY A 56 -14.59 11.59 4.85
CA GLY A 56 -15.99 11.15 4.78
C GLY A 56 -17.01 12.03 4.04
N THR A 57 -16.58 13.02 3.27
CA THR A 57 -17.43 13.88 2.46
C THR A 57 -17.31 13.39 1.03
N ASP A 58 -18.40 12.75 0.58
CA ASP A 58 -18.70 12.50 -0.82
C ASP A 58 -18.80 13.86 -1.54
N ALA A 59 -17.65 14.42 -1.90
CA ALA A 59 -17.53 15.57 -2.79
C ALA A 59 -16.53 15.16 -3.88
N GLY A 60 -17.07 14.88 -5.06
CA GLY A 60 -16.38 14.22 -6.16
C GLY A 60 -15.02 14.79 -6.53
N LEU A 61 -14.12 13.86 -6.89
CA LEU A 61 -12.89 14.13 -7.61
C LEU A 61 -13.13 15.03 -8.83
N VAL A 62 -12.29 16.04 -9.01
CA VAL A 62 -11.74 16.37 -10.34
C VAL A 62 -10.29 16.84 -10.20
N ALA A 63 -9.38 15.93 -9.85
CA ALA A 63 -7.99 16.10 -10.26
C ALA A 63 -7.87 15.50 -11.66
N ALA A 64 -7.74 16.38 -12.66
CA ALA A 64 -7.48 16.03 -14.04
C ALA A 64 -6.27 15.08 -14.12
N VAL A 65 -6.50 13.85 -14.58
CA VAL A 65 -5.43 12.94 -14.98
C VAL A 65 -5.52 12.87 -16.51
N GLU A 66 -4.59 13.55 -17.17
CA GLU A 66 -4.32 13.37 -18.60
C GLU A 66 -3.98 11.88 -18.86
N PRO A 67 -4.46 11.27 -19.95
CA PRO A 67 -4.14 9.89 -20.27
C PRO A 67 -2.65 9.78 -20.62
N VAL A 68 -1.88 9.16 -19.73
CA VAL A 68 -0.51 8.71 -20.03
C VAL A 68 -0.61 7.35 -20.67
N ASP A 69 -0.44 7.30 -21.99
CA ASP A 69 -0.17 6.05 -22.72
C ASP A 69 1.05 5.40 -22.08
N SER A 70 0.80 4.31 -21.35
CA SER A 70 1.83 3.57 -20.62
C SER A 70 2.14 2.32 -21.43
N GLU A 71 3.27 2.32 -22.15
CA GLU A 71 3.82 1.11 -22.76
C GLU A 71 4.16 0.11 -21.64
N GLU A 72 3.59 -1.09 -21.72
CA GLU A 72 3.87 -2.18 -20.78
C GLU A 72 5.29 -2.70 -21.03
N GLU A 73 6.25 -2.25 -20.23
CA GLU A 73 7.60 -2.82 -20.21
C GLU A 73 7.58 -4.12 -19.38
N GLU A 74 7.73 -5.26 -20.04
CA GLU A 74 7.82 -6.57 -19.39
C GLU A 74 9.06 -6.60 -18.49
N ALA A 75 8.84 -6.55 -17.17
CA ALA A 75 9.91 -6.69 -16.19
C ALA A 75 10.45 -8.12 -16.23
N GLU A 76 11.71 -8.28 -16.62
CA GLU A 76 12.44 -9.54 -16.51
C GLU A 76 12.44 -10.00 -15.04
N GLU A 77 11.85 -11.17 -14.76
CA GLU A 77 11.83 -11.78 -13.44
C GLU A 77 13.24 -12.27 -13.07
N GLU A 78 14.02 -11.42 -12.40
CA GLU A 78 15.19 -11.87 -11.65
C GLU A 78 14.70 -12.57 -10.37
N ASP A 79 14.84 -13.91 -10.32
CA ASP A 79 14.57 -14.76 -9.14
C ASP A 79 15.67 -14.56 -8.07
N GLY A 80 15.82 -13.31 -7.64
CA GLY A 80 16.58 -12.92 -6.46
C GLY A 80 15.63 -12.81 -5.28
N ASP A 81 16.15 -13.00 -4.06
CA ASP A 81 15.41 -12.90 -2.80
C ASP A 81 14.97 -11.43 -2.49
N ASN A 82 14.34 -10.78 -3.47
CA ASN A 82 13.87 -9.39 -3.46
C ASN A 82 12.93 -9.15 -2.28
N ARG A 83 12.16 -10.17 -1.90
CA ARG A 83 11.32 -10.10 -0.71
C ARG A 83 12.15 -9.80 0.53
N ASN A 84 13.27 -10.50 0.73
CA ASN A 84 14.10 -10.34 1.90
C ASN A 84 14.87 -9.01 1.88
N TYR A 85 15.38 -8.61 0.71
CA TYR A 85 16.01 -7.30 0.52
C TYR A 85 15.05 -6.14 0.83
N ILE A 86 13.84 -6.17 0.28
CA ILE A 86 12.83 -5.13 0.53
C ILE A 86 12.39 -5.14 2.00
N ILE A 87 12.25 -6.31 2.64
CA ILE A 87 11.97 -6.38 4.07
C ILE A 87 13.08 -5.68 4.86
N ILE A 88 14.35 -6.03 4.63
CA ILE A 88 15.49 -5.44 5.36
C ILE A 88 15.57 -3.92 5.17
N GLN A 89 15.42 -3.45 3.94
CA GLN A 89 15.56 -2.02 3.60
C GLN A 89 14.48 -1.14 4.25
N TYR A 90 13.27 -1.68 4.45
CA TYR A 90 12.14 -0.88 4.88
C TYR A 90 11.61 -1.24 6.28
N PHE A 91 11.98 -2.36 6.90
CA PHE A 91 11.41 -2.83 8.19
C PHE A 91 12.37 -2.91 9.39
N GLN A 92 13.64 -2.54 9.24
CA GLN A 92 14.61 -2.59 10.34
C GLN A 92 14.63 -1.32 11.19
#